data_AF-A0A1H9KT46-F1
#
_entry.id   AF-A0A1H9KT46-F1
#
_cell.length_a   1.000
_cell.length_b   1.000
_cell.length_c   1.000
_cell.angle_alpha   90.00
_cell.angle_beta   90.00
_cell.angle_gamma   90.00
#
_symmetry.space_group_name_H-M   'P 1'
#
loop_
_entity.id
_entity.type
_entity.pdbx_description
1 polymer ?
#
loop_
_entity_poly.entity_id
_entity_poly.type
_entity_poly.pdbx_seq_one_letter_code
_entity_poly.pdbx_strand_id
1 'polypeptide(L)'
;MARPHAARAVAVGAAALLAATVLGATPAAAATATVTDATFVWGLSGYAQVGVFGPWNIKDLTGNAALLTGSVSGGAQTQYVVAPAPATSMPVSSPQKTPNAVRFTAGTGTVDPATGAGRLSFTGSYTVNAYPPQFNAPNEVYENPVVTVAADGSGSLTAEFSLGAGIDVSGNPTPAQDFGRLRLVTFDAGSLSGLTATGFRVTPDYQGTEVTVPDGTAQNRTCAGGQWGSWAPEFVTTVPVAVRPHFYSTGCGGSQDYKPALPFDIGYTVATTPDPQPSATEQDVRVTVPQVVQPGEFVWTIDGTNGLVDLGTAVAAGDHYQATGSINPVRVTDTRAGAPAWSVSAQVSDFAANGTSFDGKYLGWTPKATENTGGAVAGAAVAPGFDDGSGLKRPATLGSAALDHAKGSVLLGADLSLKVPVSVGSGTYDATLTLTALS
;
A
#
# COMPACT_ATOMS: atom_id res chain seq x y z
N MET A 1 33.06 -71.66 -39.21
CA MET A 1 33.29 -70.79 -38.04
C MET A 1 32.19 -69.73 -38.00
N ALA A 2 31.75 -69.36 -36.79
CA ALA A 2 30.83 -68.26 -36.44
C ALA A 2 29.30 -68.46 -36.57
N ARG A 3 28.71 -68.75 -35.39
CA ARG A 3 27.41 -68.39 -34.77
C ARG A 3 26.21 -67.90 -35.63
N PRO A 4 24.98 -68.38 -35.36
CA PRO A 4 23.76 -67.77 -35.88
C PRO A 4 23.26 -66.62 -34.98
N HIS A 5 22.93 -65.48 -35.61
CA HIS A 5 22.23 -64.37 -34.97
C HIS A 5 20.75 -64.37 -35.38
N ALA A 6 19.89 -64.33 -34.38
CA ALA A 6 18.44 -64.23 -34.51
C ALA A 6 18.02 -62.85 -35.03
N ALA A 7 17.11 -62.81 -36.00
CA ALA A 7 16.36 -61.61 -36.38
C ALA A 7 14.86 -61.88 -36.18
N ARG A 8 14.28 -61.15 -35.24
CA ARG A 8 12.86 -61.18 -34.85
C ARG A 8 12.02 -60.34 -35.82
N ALA A 9 10.80 -60.82 -36.03
CA ALA A 9 9.75 -60.23 -36.85
C ALA A 9 9.35 -58.81 -36.42
N VAL A 10 9.05 -57.99 -37.43
CA VAL A 10 8.46 -56.64 -37.32
C VAL A 10 6.95 -56.78 -37.16
N ALA A 11 6.39 -56.22 -36.08
CA ALA A 11 4.96 -56.06 -35.89
C ALA A 11 4.56 -54.61 -36.20
N VAL A 12 3.59 -54.44 -37.09
CA VAL A 12 2.96 -53.17 -37.46
C VAL A 12 1.97 -52.78 -36.37
N GLY A 13 2.16 -51.62 -35.74
CA GLY A 13 1.22 -51.01 -34.80
C GLY A 13 0.76 -49.65 -35.33
N ALA A 14 -0.54 -49.53 -35.59
CA ALA A 14 -1.18 -48.28 -35.99
C ALA A 14 -1.22 -47.30 -34.81
N ALA A 15 -0.62 -46.12 -34.98
CA ALA A 15 -0.69 -45.03 -34.00
C ALA A 15 -1.75 -44.02 -34.44
N ALA A 16 -2.81 -43.87 -33.62
CA ALA A 16 -3.79 -42.81 -33.75
C ALA A 16 -3.17 -41.48 -33.30
N LEU A 17 -3.11 -40.50 -34.21
CA LEU A 17 -2.70 -39.12 -33.92
C LEU A 17 -3.86 -38.37 -33.25
N LEU A 18 -3.75 -38.14 -31.95
CA LEU A 18 -4.52 -37.13 -31.24
C LEU A 18 -3.79 -35.80 -31.35
N ALA A 19 -4.31 -34.90 -32.18
CA ALA A 19 -3.84 -33.52 -32.28
C ALA A 19 -4.25 -32.76 -31.00
N ALA A 20 -3.29 -32.55 -30.10
CA ALA A 20 -3.47 -31.65 -28.97
C ALA A 20 -3.29 -30.20 -29.46
N THR A 21 -4.41 -29.49 -29.64
CA THR A 21 -4.41 -28.04 -29.81
C THR A 21 -3.99 -27.38 -28.50
N VAL A 22 -2.74 -26.92 -28.44
CA VAL A 22 -2.25 -26.06 -27.36
C VAL A 22 -2.82 -24.66 -27.60
N LEU A 23 -3.94 -24.34 -26.93
CA LEU A 23 -4.41 -22.97 -26.79
C LEU A 23 -3.46 -22.25 -25.84
N GLY A 24 -2.54 -21.47 -26.41
CA GLY A 24 -1.70 -20.55 -25.63
C GLY A 24 -2.60 -19.53 -24.93
N ALA A 25 -2.65 -19.58 -23.60
CA ALA A 25 -3.29 -18.54 -22.80
C ALA A 25 -2.47 -17.25 -22.94
N THR A 26 -3.01 -16.26 -23.64
CA THR A 26 -2.53 -14.89 -23.55
C THR A 26 -2.75 -14.38 -22.12
N PRO A 27 -1.76 -13.80 -21.45
CA PRO A 27 -1.94 -13.27 -20.09
C PRO A 27 -3.04 -12.20 -20.09
N ALA A 28 -3.92 -12.26 -19.09
CA ALA A 28 -4.98 -11.27 -18.89
C ALA A 28 -4.36 -9.88 -18.75
N ALA A 29 -4.73 -8.96 -19.64
CA ALA A 29 -4.31 -7.57 -19.58
C ALA A 29 -4.83 -6.92 -18.28
N ALA A 30 -3.97 -6.16 -17.61
CA ALA A 30 -4.31 -5.36 -16.44
C ALA A 30 -5.55 -4.50 -16.70
N ALA A 31 -6.52 -4.48 -15.78
CA ALA A 31 -7.74 -3.71 -15.91
C ALA A 31 -7.47 -2.23 -15.64
N THR A 32 -6.87 -1.58 -16.62
CA THR A 32 -6.58 -0.15 -16.64
C THR A 32 -7.89 0.66 -16.55
N ALA A 33 -8.03 1.50 -15.53
CA ALA A 33 -9.14 2.41 -15.33
C ALA A 33 -8.81 3.82 -15.83
N THR A 34 -9.80 4.53 -16.35
CA THR A 34 -9.67 5.93 -16.75
C THR A 34 -9.71 6.85 -15.53
N VAL A 35 -8.79 7.81 -15.50
CA VAL A 35 -8.69 8.84 -14.46
C VAL A 35 -8.96 10.20 -15.09
N THR A 36 -9.91 10.93 -14.51
CA THR A 36 -10.30 12.27 -14.95
C THR A 36 -9.94 13.38 -13.96
N ASP A 37 -9.57 13.00 -12.74
CA ASP A 37 -9.12 13.93 -11.70
C ASP A 37 -8.00 13.29 -10.88
N ALA A 38 -6.76 13.48 -11.34
CA ALA A 38 -5.56 13.15 -10.61
C ALA A 38 -4.91 14.40 -10.00
N THR A 39 -4.16 14.17 -8.93
CA THR A 39 -3.28 15.16 -8.30
C THR A 39 -1.84 14.66 -8.28
N PHE A 40 -0.90 15.56 -8.53
CA PHE A 40 0.55 15.32 -8.38
C PHE A 40 1.15 16.37 -7.46
N VAL A 41 1.84 15.96 -6.38
CA VAL A 41 2.46 16.86 -5.41
C VAL A 41 3.94 16.54 -5.24
N TRP A 42 4.81 17.54 -5.43
CA TRP A 42 6.26 17.33 -5.36
C TRP A 42 7.04 18.55 -4.86
N GLY A 43 8.07 18.30 -4.04
CA GLY A 43 8.97 19.31 -3.47
C GLY A 43 10.36 19.37 -4.09
N LEU A 44 10.57 18.80 -5.29
CA LEU A 44 11.86 18.68 -5.99
C LEU A 44 12.91 17.86 -5.22
N SER A 45 13.68 18.49 -4.33
CA SER A 45 14.77 17.88 -3.57
C SER A 45 14.88 18.56 -2.21
N GLY A 46 15.53 17.90 -1.25
CA GLY A 46 15.84 18.54 0.02
C GLY A 46 16.73 19.77 -0.14
N TYR A 47 17.59 19.77 -1.15
CA TYR A 47 18.49 20.88 -1.46
C TYR A 47 17.69 22.10 -1.90
N ALA A 48 16.62 21.93 -2.67
CA ALA A 48 15.70 23.02 -2.99
C ALA A 48 15.01 23.63 -1.75
N GLN A 49 14.92 22.88 -0.64
CA GLN A 49 14.27 23.34 0.59
C GLN A 49 15.21 24.13 1.52
N VAL A 50 16.51 24.13 1.28
CA VAL A 50 17.49 24.87 2.11
C VAL A 50 18.45 25.74 1.32
N GLY A 51 18.82 25.32 0.11
CA GLY A 51 19.74 26.01 -0.79
C GLY A 51 21.05 26.46 -0.15
N VAL A 52 21.83 27.25 -0.89
CA VAL A 52 22.94 28.03 -0.33
C VAL A 52 22.43 29.38 0.19
N PHE A 53 21.42 29.94 -0.47
CA PHE A 53 20.84 31.25 -0.16
C PHE A 53 19.49 31.16 0.55
N GLY A 54 19.16 29.99 1.10
CA GLY A 54 17.84 29.69 1.63
C GLY A 54 17.01 28.82 0.67
N PRO A 55 15.78 28.45 1.08
CA PRO A 55 14.87 27.68 0.24
C PRO A 55 14.67 28.37 -1.11
N TRP A 56 14.65 27.58 -2.18
CA TRP A 56 14.49 28.07 -3.53
C TRP A 56 13.12 28.72 -3.72
N ASN A 57 13.08 29.77 -4.52
CA ASN A 57 11.86 30.52 -4.77
C ASN A 57 11.02 29.79 -5.82
N ILE A 58 9.81 29.38 -5.45
CA ILE A 58 8.81 28.79 -6.36
C ILE A 58 7.76 29.87 -6.68
N LYS A 59 7.57 30.15 -7.96
CA LYS A 59 6.75 31.27 -8.44
C LYS A 59 6.18 31.00 -9.84
N ASP A 60 5.49 32.01 -10.38
CA ASP A 60 5.01 32.05 -11.77
C ASP A 60 4.21 30.79 -12.15
N LEU A 61 3.31 30.37 -11.25
CA LEU A 61 2.49 29.17 -11.44
C LEU A 61 1.39 29.42 -12.50
N THR A 62 1.19 28.46 -13.38
CA THR A 62 0.17 28.51 -14.44
C THR A 62 -0.63 27.22 -14.53
N GLY A 63 -1.78 27.27 -15.22
CA GLY A 63 -2.65 26.11 -15.40
C GLY A 63 -3.24 25.62 -14.08
N ASN A 64 -3.14 24.32 -13.82
CA ASN A 64 -3.68 23.68 -12.62
C ASN A 64 -2.63 23.52 -11.51
N ALA A 65 -1.55 24.30 -11.54
CA ALA A 65 -0.49 24.27 -10.53
C ALA A 65 -0.78 25.26 -9.39
N ALA A 66 -0.57 24.81 -8.15
CA ALA A 66 -0.68 25.62 -6.94
C ALA A 66 0.51 25.39 -6.00
N LEU A 67 0.96 26.45 -5.33
CA LEU A 67 2.05 26.39 -4.37
C LEU A 67 1.50 25.98 -2.99
N LEU A 68 2.13 24.96 -2.40
CA LEU A 68 1.99 24.59 -1.00
C LEU A 68 3.21 25.12 -0.25
N THR A 69 3.04 26.22 0.49
CA THR A 69 4.15 26.82 1.25
C THR A 69 4.40 26.07 2.55
N GLY A 70 5.58 25.45 2.65
CA GLY A 70 6.06 24.73 3.82
C GLY A 70 6.62 25.63 4.91
N SER A 71 6.78 25.08 6.10
CA SER A 71 7.39 25.80 7.22
C SER A 71 8.89 26.09 7.02
N VAL A 72 9.54 25.46 6.02
CA VAL A 72 10.88 25.90 5.54
C VAL A 72 10.90 27.34 5.03
N SER A 73 9.77 27.82 4.50
CA SER A 73 9.58 29.21 4.03
C SER A 73 8.54 29.97 4.84
N GLY A 74 8.29 29.55 6.09
CA GLY A 74 7.35 30.22 6.99
C GLY A 74 5.86 29.96 6.70
N GLY A 75 5.55 29.03 5.80
CA GLY A 75 4.20 28.54 5.58
C GLY A 75 3.75 27.50 6.60
N ALA A 76 2.51 27.03 6.44
CA ALA A 76 1.85 26.14 7.38
C ALA A 76 1.20 24.91 6.71
N GLN A 77 1.57 24.59 5.45
CA GLN A 77 1.00 23.44 4.76
C GLN A 77 1.36 22.12 5.48
N THR A 78 0.37 21.23 5.55
CA THR A 78 0.48 19.86 6.10
C THR A 78 0.11 18.78 5.08
N GLN A 79 -0.21 19.18 3.85
CA GLN A 79 -0.67 18.29 2.77
C GLN A 79 0.46 17.39 2.26
N TYR A 80 1.69 17.90 2.25
CA TYR A 80 2.86 17.19 1.76
C TYR A 80 3.95 17.18 2.82
N VAL A 81 4.08 16.03 3.47
CA VAL A 81 5.05 15.77 4.53
C VAL A 81 5.99 14.65 4.12
N VAL A 82 7.28 14.87 4.37
CA VAL A 82 8.37 13.95 4.02
C VAL A 82 9.23 13.69 5.26
N ALA A 83 9.69 12.45 5.41
CA ALA A 83 10.59 12.09 6.50
C ALA A 83 11.96 12.76 6.31
N PRO A 84 12.67 13.15 7.38
CA PRO A 84 14.00 13.75 7.25
C PRO A 84 15.06 12.74 6.80
N ALA A 85 16.26 13.25 6.47
CA ALA A 85 17.44 12.44 6.25
C ALA A 85 17.73 11.51 7.45
N PRO A 86 18.15 10.25 7.21
CA PRO A 86 18.51 9.68 5.91
C PRO A 86 17.35 9.04 5.13
N ALA A 87 16.11 9.07 5.64
CA ALA A 87 14.98 8.41 4.96
C ALA A 87 14.60 9.09 3.64
N THR A 88 14.80 10.41 3.54
CA THR A 88 14.76 11.15 2.28
C THR A 88 15.90 12.17 2.24
N SER A 89 15.97 12.99 1.20
CA SER A 89 16.89 14.14 1.15
C SER A 89 16.47 15.31 2.06
N MET A 90 15.29 15.29 2.69
CA MET A 90 14.79 16.42 3.47
C MET A 90 15.71 16.72 4.68
N PRO A 91 16.18 17.97 4.86
CA PRO A 91 17.05 18.30 5.99
C PRO A 91 16.39 18.06 7.35
N VAL A 92 17.19 17.55 8.30
CA VAL A 92 16.76 17.30 9.68
C VAL A 92 16.51 18.64 10.38
N SER A 93 15.37 18.78 11.06
CA SER A 93 15.12 19.92 11.95
C SER A 93 14.27 19.53 13.16
N SER A 94 14.26 20.39 14.19
CA SER A 94 13.40 20.22 15.37
C SER A 94 12.64 21.51 15.69
N PRO A 95 11.29 21.54 15.60
CA PRO A 95 10.44 20.49 15.03
C PRO A 95 10.77 20.23 13.55
N GLN A 96 10.38 19.06 13.03
CA GLN A 96 10.61 18.74 11.62
C GLN A 96 9.82 19.73 10.74
N LYS A 97 10.52 20.43 9.85
CA LYS A 97 9.92 21.41 8.94
C LYS A 97 9.25 20.70 7.77
N THR A 98 8.17 21.28 7.28
CA THR A 98 7.46 20.83 6.07
C THR A 98 8.05 21.53 4.85
N PRO A 99 8.23 20.82 3.73
CA PRO A 99 8.79 21.39 2.50
C PRO A 99 7.80 22.29 1.77
N ASN A 100 8.31 23.19 0.93
CA ASN A 100 7.54 23.78 -0.16
C ASN A 100 7.30 22.72 -1.23
N ALA A 101 6.10 22.69 -1.80
CA ALA A 101 5.76 21.77 -2.87
C ALA A 101 4.81 22.42 -3.88
N VAL A 102 4.84 21.91 -5.11
CA VAL A 102 3.84 22.27 -6.13
C VAL A 102 2.84 21.15 -6.24
N ARG A 103 1.55 21.51 -6.20
CA ARG A 103 0.43 20.61 -6.41
C ARG A 103 -0.20 20.91 -7.77
N PHE A 104 -0.23 19.91 -8.63
CA PHE A 104 -1.03 19.90 -9.85
C PHE A 104 -2.35 19.17 -9.58
N THR A 105 -3.44 19.67 -10.15
CA THR A 105 -4.78 19.04 -10.11
C THR A 105 -5.34 18.81 -11.51
N ALA A 106 -6.51 18.16 -11.60
CA ALA A 106 -7.18 17.84 -12.87
C ALA A 106 -6.25 17.09 -13.85
N GLY A 107 -5.36 16.25 -13.30
CA GLY A 107 -4.58 15.32 -14.09
C GLY A 107 -5.47 14.25 -14.71
N THR A 108 -5.11 13.79 -15.89
CA THR A 108 -5.88 12.81 -16.64
C THR A 108 -5.00 11.66 -17.11
N GLY A 109 -5.63 10.54 -17.43
CA GLY A 109 -4.96 9.41 -18.05
C GLY A 109 -5.54 8.10 -17.55
N THR A 110 -4.66 7.17 -17.24
CA THR A 110 -5.08 5.84 -16.85
C THR A 110 -4.25 5.28 -15.72
N VAL A 111 -4.86 4.45 -14.88
CA VAL A 111 -4.19 3.72 -13.82
C VAL A 111 -4.85 2.36 -13.62
N ASP A 112 -4.07 1.33 -13.33
CA ASP A 112 -4.53 0.12 -12.67
C ASP A 112 -4.45 0.38 -11.16
N PRO A 113 -5.58 0.53 -10.45
CA PRO A 113 -5.57 0.86 -9.03
C PRO A 113 -4.94 -0.22 -8.14
N ALA A 114 -4.80 -1.45 -8.63
CA ALA A 114 -4.19 -2.55 -7.88
C ALA A 114 -2.67 -2.50 -7.91
N THR A 115 -2.08 -1.98 -8.98
CA THR A 115 -0.62 -1.97 -9.19
C THR A 115 -0.02 -0.57 -9.24
N GLY A 116 -0.85 0.46 -9.43
CA GLY A 116 -0.42 1.82 -9.74
C GLY A 116 0.04 2.00 -11.19
N ALA A 117 0.08 0.93 -11.99
CA ALA A 117 0.56 0.95 -13.36
C ALA A 117 -0.33 1.83 -14.25
N GLY A 118 0.27 2.63 -15.10
CA GLY A 118 -0.47 3.53 -15.97
C GLY A 118 0.30 4.78 -16.31
N ARG A 119 -0.43 5.80 -16.76
CA ARG A 119 0.14 7.06 -17.21
C ARG A 119 -0.80 8.20 -16.86
N LEU A 120 -0.33 9.13 -16.05
CA LEU A 120 -1.06 10.33 -15.63
C LEU A 120 -0.34 11.56 -16.17
N SER A 121 -1.09 12.46 -16.81
CA SER A 121 -0.60 13.71 -17.38
C SER A 121 -1.27 14.89 -16.70
N PHE A 122 -0.48 15.92 -16.42
CA PHE A 122 -0.94 17.14 -15.76
C PHE A 122 -0.64 18.34 -16.64
N THR A 123 -1.45 19.39 -16.53
CA THR A 123 -1.29 20.62 -17.30
C THR A 123 -0.98 21.79 -16.39
N GLY A 124 0.02 22.59 -16.75
CA GLY A 124 0.45 23.78 -16.02
C GLY A 124 1.96 23.86 -15.91
N SER A 125 2.44 24.90 -15.26
CA SER A 125 3.87 25.11 -15.02
C SER A 125 4.15 25.78 -13.69
N TYR A 126 5.41 25.71 -13.27
CA TYR A 126 5.95 26.54 -12.20
C TYR A 126 7.42 26.86 -12.50
N THR A 127 7.85 28.00 -11.97
CA THR A 127 9.23 28.45 -12.04
C THR A 127 9.91 28.25 -10.70
N VAL A 128 11.18 27.85 -10.73
CA VAL A 128 12.07 27.77 -9.58
C VAL A 128 13.31 28.61 -9.81
N ASN A 129 13.76 29.32 -8.78
CA ASN A 129 15.05 29.99 -8.79
C ASN A 129 15.81 29.76 -7.48
N ALA A 130 17.02 29.22 -7.61
CA ALA A 130 17.92 28.93 -6.48
C ALA A 130 18.65 30.17 -5.95
N TYR A 131 18.61 31.28 -6.70
CA TYR A 131 19.39 32.47 -6.43
C TYR A 131 18.49 33.66 -6.09
N PRO A 132 18.97 34.54 -5.20
CA PRO A 132 18.32 35.82 -4.95
C PRO A 132 18.17 36.68 -6.22
N PRO A 133 17.10 37.50 -6.33
CA PRO A 133 16.79 38.26 -7.55
C PRO A 133 17.93 39.14 -8.08
N GLN A 134 18.80 39.66 -7.21
CA GLN A 134 19.91 40.53 -7.61
C GLN A 134 20.96 39.85 -8.50
N PHE A 135 21.02 38.51 -8.50
CA PHE A 135 21.94 37.77 -9.36
C PHE A 135 21.39 37.56 -10.76
N ASN A 136 20.08 37.79 -10.98
CA ASN A 136 19.40 37.57 -12.25
C ASN A 136 19.75 36.22 -12.90
N ALA A 137 19.90 35.17 -12.08
CA ALA A 137 20.22 33.84 -12.56
C ALA A 137 19.03 33.28 -13.35
N PRO A 138 19.28 32.47 -14.40
CA PRO A 138 18.22 31.80 -15.16
C PRO A 138 17.21 31.09 -14.26
N ASN A 139 15.93 31.31 -14.55
CA ASN A 139 14.83 30.59 -13.92
C ASN A 139 14.75 29.17 -14.50
N GLU A 140 14.60 28.16 -13.65
CA GLU A 140 14.24 26.81 -14.08
C GLU A 140 12.72 26.71 -14.20
N VAL A 141 12.20 26.30 -15.35
CA VAL A 141 10.76 26.19 -15.60
C VAL A 141 10.41 24.74 -15.89
N TYR A 142 9.47 24.22 -15.09
CA TYR A 142 8.98 22.85 -15.18
C TYR A 142 7.53 22.88 -15.65
N GLU A 143 7.21 22.19 -16.74
CA GLU A 143 5.86 22.22 -17.32
C GLU A 143 5.32 20.85 -17.65
N ASN A 144 3.99 20.73 -17.55
CA ASN A 144 3.19 19.61 -18.02
C ASN A 144 3.74 18.22 -17.59
N PRO A 145 3.87 17.97 -16.28
CA PRO A 145 4.48 16.74 -15.80
C PRO A 145 3.65 15.52 -16.21
N VAL A 146 4.35 14.42 -16.45
CA VAL A 146 3.76 13.11 -16.76
C VAL A 146 4.44 12.07 -15.89
N VAL A 147 3.64 11.30 -15.18
CA VAL A 147 4.09 10.13 -14.42
C VAL A 147 3.66 8.87 -15.16
N THR A 148 4.62 7.99 -15.44
CA THR A 148 4.37 6.68 -16.06
C THR A 148 4.87 5.60 -15.12
N VAL A 149 4.02 4.61 -14.83
CA VAL A 149 4.30 3.46 -13.98
C VAL A 149 4.05 2.20 -14.80
N ALA A 150 5.03 1.31 -14.87
CA ALA A 150 4.93 0.01 -15.51
C ALA A 150 4.25 -1.01 -14.57
N ALA A 151 3.90 -2.17 -15.11
CA ALA A 151 3.18 -3.21 -14.37
C ALA A 151 3.93 -3.75 -13.13
N ASP A 152 5.26 -3.68 -13.12
CA ASP A 152 6.11 -4.09 -12.00
C ASP A 152 6.32 -2.97 -10.96
N GLY A 153 5.72 -1.80 -11.17
CA GLY A 153 5.86 -0.63 -10.32
C GLY A 153 7.06 0.27 -10.65
N SER A 154 7.92 -0.10 -11.60
CA SER A 154 8.98 0.79 -12.07
C SER A 154 8.44 1.89 -12.97
N GLY A 155 9.19 2.96 -13.21
CA GLY A 155 8.68 4.04 -14.03
C GLY A 155 9.51 5.31 -14.05
N SER A 156 8.85 6.41 -14.42
CA SER A 156 9.51 7.71 -14.52
C SER A 156 8.56 8.90 -14.36
N LEU A 157 9.14 10.04 -13.98
CA LEU A 157 8.55 11.36 -14.08
C LEU A 157 9.26 12.13 -15.20
N THR A 158 8.49 12.61 -16.18
CA THR A 158 8.97 13.50 -17.25
C THR A 158 8.26 14.84 -17.17
N ALA A 159 8.90 15.92 -17.60
CA ALA A 159 8.29 17.24 -17.77
C ALA A 159 8.95 17.97 -18.95
N GLU A 160 8.27 18.95 -19.53
CA GLU A 160 8.97 19.94 -20.35
C GLU A 160 9.85 20.77 -19.42
N PHE A 161 11.10 21.02 -19.84
CA PHE A 161 12.06 21.78 -19.05
C PHE A 161 12.67 22.89 -19.91
N SER A 162 12.68 24.11 -19.37
CA SER A 162 13.35 25.23 -19.98
C SER A 162 14.08 26.08 -18.94
N LEU A 163 15.06 26.85 -19.43
CA LEU A 163 15.73 27.90 -18.67
C LEU A 163 15.32 29.26 -19.23
N GLY A 164 14.88 30.15 -18.35
CA GLY A 164 14.66 31.55 -18.69
C GLY A 164 15.97 32.26 -19.02
N ALA A 165 15.88 33.42 -19.67
CA ALA A 165 17.04 34.30 -19.85
C ALA A 165 17.58 34.78 -18.50
N GLY A 166 18.89 35.02 -18.40
CA GLY A 166 19.53 35.47 -17.17
C GLY A 166 20.89 36.11 -17.41
N ILE A 167 21.73 36.09 -16.38
CA ILE A 167 23.11 36.59 -16.41
C ILE A 167 24.05 35.56 -15.78
N ASP A 168 25.23 35.35 -16.37
CA ASP A 168 26.25 34.47 -15.84
C ASP A 168 27.08 35.13 -14.70
N VAL A 169 27.98 34.35 -14.09
CA VAL A 169 28.85 34.85 -13.00
C VAL A 169 29.84 35.94 -13.44
N SER A 170 30.05 36.12 -14.75
CA SER A 170 30.89 37.16 -15.34
C SER A 170 30.09 38.40 -15.76
N GLY A 171 28.77 38.41 -15.57
CA GLY A 171 27.89 39.51 -15.94
C GLY A 171 27.38 39.45 -17.39
N ASN A 172 27.66 38.38 -18.14
CA ASN A 172 27.20 38.26 -19.52
C ASN A 172 25.74 37.76 -19.58
N PRO A 173 24.91 38.28 -20.49
CA PRO A 173 23.56 37.77 -20.69
C PRO A 173 23.58 36.31 -21.15
N THR A 174 22.69 35.50 -20.58
CA THR A 174 22.42 34.13 -21.03
C THR A 174 21.02 34.10 -21.68
N PRO A 175 20.89 33.63 -22.93
CA PRO A 175 19.59 33.54 -23.59
C PRO A 175 18.75 32.42 -22.96
N ALA A 176 17.42 32.53 -23.10
CA ALA A 176 16.52 31.45 -22.73
C ALA A 176 16.79 30.19 -23.59
N GLN A 177 16.61 29.02 -23.01
CA GLN A 177 16.87 27.72 -23.63
C GLN A 177 15.70 26.78 -23.36
N ASP A 178 15.19 26.14 -24.41
CA ASP A 178 14.15 25.11 -24.31
C ASP A 178 14.79 23.75 -24.59
N PHE A 179 14.58 22.81 -23.68
CA PHE A 179 15.10 21.44 -23.79
C PHE A 179 14.00 20.42 -24.11
N GLY A 180 12.74 20.86 -24.20
CA GLY A 180 11.59 20.00 -24.38
C GLY A 180 11.39 19.00 -23.24
N ARG A 181 10.73 17.89 -23.56
CA ARG A 181 10.39 16.86 -22.59
C ARG A 181 11.61 16.05 -22.19
N LEU A 182 11.98 16.15 -20.93
CA LEU A 182 13.06 15.37 -20.34
C LEU A 182 12.53 14.45 -19.24
N ARG A 183 13.15 13.28 -19.13
CA ARG A 183 12.98 12.41 -17.97
C ARG A 183 13.77 12.95 -16.79
N LEU A 184 13.08 13.47 -15.78
CA LEU A 184 13.71 14.09 -14.62
C LEU A 184 14.24 13.02 -13.66
N VAL A 185 13.43 12.00 -13.37
CA VAL A 185 13.77 10.91 -12.47
C VAL A 185 13.18 9.59 -12.96
N THR A 186 13.82 8.48 -12.56
CA THR A 186 13.30 7.12 -12.66
C THR A 186 12.97 6.59 -11.26
N PHE A 187 12.24 5.48 -11.21
CA PHE A 187 12.03 4.72 -9.99
C PHE A 187 11.94 3.23 -10.32
N ASP A 188 12.60 2.40 -9.53
CA ASP A 188 12.58 0.94 -9.69
C ASP A 188 11.30 0.27 -9.16
N ALA A 189 11.15 -1.02 -9.47
CA ALA A 189 10.12 -1.86 -8.86
C ALA A 189 10.29 -1.88 -7.33
N GLY A 190 9.21 -1.59 -6.60
CA GLY A 190 9.23 -1.46 -5.14
C GLY A 190 9.38 -0.03 -4.61
N SER A 191 9.56 0.96 -5.48
CA SER A 191 9.64 2.38 -5.09
C SER A 191 8.28 3.04 -4.79
N LEU A 192 7.19 2.32 -5.04
CA LEU A 192 5.83 2.74 -4.68
C LEU A 192 5.51 2.34 -3.24
N SER A 193 4.95 3.28 -2.49
CA SER A 193 4.52 3.08 -1.10
C SER A 193 3.13 3.67 -0.88
N GLY A 194 2.40 3.15 0.12
CA GLY A 194 1.05 3.61 0.42
C GLY A 194 0.08 3.46 -0.74
N LEU A 195 0.25 2.43 -1.59
CA LEU A 195 -0.63 2.17 -2.72
C LEU A 195 -2.03 1.83 -2.24
N THR A 196 -3.00 2.57 -2.74
CA THR A 196 -4.43 2.41 -2.47
C THR A 196 -5.22 2.59 -3.78
N ALA A 197 -6.53 2.34 -3.72
CA ALA A 197 -7.43 2.59 -4.84
C ALA A 197 -7.49 4.06 -5.29
N THR A 198 -6.93 5.00 -4.51
CA THR A 198 -7.01 6.44 -4.75
C THR A 198 -5.65 7.13 -4.89
N GLY A 199 -4.54 6.38 -4.87
CA GLY A 199 -3.23 7.00 -4.95
C GLY A 199 -2.09 6.17 -4.37
N PHE A 200 -0.88 6.72 -4.49
CA PHE A 200 0.37 6.17 -4.00
C PHE A 200 1.43 7.26 -3.88
N ARG A 201 2.49 6.98 -3.12
CA ARG A 201 3.71 7.78 -3.05
C ARG A 201 4.85 7.07 -3.78
N VAL A 202 5.63 7.81 -4.55
CA VAL A 202 6.80 7.31 -5.28
C VAL A 202 8.08 7.85 -4.65
N THR A 203 9.05 6.97 -4.41
CA THR A 203 10.42 7.35 -4.04
C THR A 203 11.32 7.25 -5.28
N PRO A 204 11.81 8.38 -5.84
CA PRO A 204 12.71 8.35 -6.99
C PRO A 204 14.04 7.65 -6.69
N ASP A 205 14.62 7.03 -7.72
CA ASP A 205 15.99 6.51 -7.66
C ASP A 205 16.98 7.67 -7.62
N TYR A 206 18.10 7.45 -6.93
CA TYR A 206 19.23 8.38 -6.95
C TYR A 206 20.52 7.66 -6.58
N GLN A 207 20.51 6.95 -5.45
CA GLN A 207 21.70 6.29 -4.91
C GLN A 207 22.24 5.26 -5.89
N GLY A 208 23.53 5.31 -6.17
CA GLY A 208 24.17 4.42 -7.14
C GLY A 208 23.88 4.76 -8.61
N THR A 209 23.05 5.76 -8.92
CA THR A 209 22.79 6.18 -10.30
C THR A 209 24.01 6.90 -10.86
N GLU A 210 24.63 6.27 -11.85
CA GLU A 210 25.82 6.76 -12.52
C GLU A 210 25.46 7.79 -13.61
N VAL A 211 26.20 8.90 -13.66
CA VAL A 211 26.19 9.82 -14.80
C VAL A 211 27.61 10.23 -15.18
N THR A 212 27.84 10.37 -16.49
CA THR A 212 29.04 10.97 -17.07
C THR A 212 28.64 12.28 -17.72
N VAL A 213 29.07 13.40 -17.13
CA VAL A 213 28.74 14.74 -17.63
C VAL A 213 29.73 15.17 -18.72
N PRO A 214 29.28 15.91 -19.75
CA PRO A 214 30.15 16.32 -20.86
C PRO A 214 31.18 17.40 -20.47
N ASP A 215 30.86 18.21 -19.46
CA ASP A 215 31.66 19.32 -18.97
C ASP A 215 31.35 19.63 -17.49
N GLY A 216 32.15 20.51 -16.89
CA GLY A 216 32.02 20.91 -15.49
C GLY A 216 32.58 19.90 -14.50
N THR A 217 32.06 19.92 -13.27
CA THR A 217 32.52 19.06 -12.18
C THR A 217 32.06 17.62 -12.41
N ALA A 218 32.98 16.66 -12.48
CA ALA A 218 32.64 15.24 -12.59
C ALA A 218 31.80 14.75 -11.39
N GLN A 219 30.94 13.74 -11.62
CA GLN A 219 30.20 13.11 -10.53
C GLN A 219 31.18 12.48 -9.53
N ASN A 220 31.06 12.87 -8.26
CA ASN A 220 31.81 12.23 -7.19
C ASN A 220 31.11 10.94 -6.78
N ARG A 221 31.79 9.80 -6.96
CA ARG A 221 31.31 8.45 -6.62
C ARG A 221 32.08 7.81 -5.46
N THR A 222 32.98 8.55 -4.81
CA THR A 222 33.87 8.02 -3.77
C THR A 222 33.32 8.26 -2.36
N CYS A 223 32.05 8.65 -2.22
CA CYS A 223 31.45 8.94 -0.93
C CYS A 223 31.26 7.66 -0.10
N ALA A 224 31.72 7.71 1.15
CA ALA A 224 31.60 6.60 2.08
C ALA A 224 30.12 6.21 2.28
N GLY A 225 29.87 4.91 2.50
CA GLY A 225 28.51 4.40 2.69
C GLY A 225 27.61 4.44 1.45
N GLY A 226 28.17 4.69 0.25
CA GLY A 226 27.40 4.69 -1.00
C GLY A 226 26.51 5.93 -1.19
N GLN A 227 26.77 7.00 -0.44
CA GLN A 227 26.01 8.26 -0.50
C GLN A 227 26.40 9.11 -1.71
N TRP A 228 26.27 8.54 -2.90
CA TRP A 228 26.49 9.20 -4.18
C TRP A 228 25.39 8.79 -5.16
N GLY A 229 25.14 9.61 -6.18
CA GLY A 229 24.03 9.35 -7.08
C GLY A 229 23.75 10.49 -8.03
N SER A 230 22.68 10.34 -8.80
CA SER A 230 22.25 11.30 -9.81
C SER A 230 20.74 11.20 -10.00
N TRP A 231 20.12 12.31 -10.39
CA TRP A 231 18.85 12.29 -11.12
C TRP A 231 19.03 11.56 -12.46
N ALA A 232 17.96 11.38 -13.22
CA ALA A 232 18.01 10.64 -14.48
C ALA A 232 19.16 11.15 -15.38
N PRO A 233 20.06 10.27 -15.87
CA PRO A 233 21.22 10.68 -16.67
C PRO A 233 20.84 11.47 -17.92
N GLU A 234 19.69 11.18 -18.54
CA GLU A 234 19.13 11.94 -19.66
C GLU A 234 18.99 13.44 -19.31
N PHE A 235 18.35 13.75 -18.19
CA PHE A 235 18.18 15.13 -17.72
C PHE A 235 19.52 15.78 -17.37
N VAL A 236 20.33 15.09 -16.56
CA VAL A 236 21.60 15.66 -16.07
C VAL A 236 22.59 15.91 -17.21
N THR A 237 22.64 15.06 -18.24
CA THR A 237 23.54 15.28 -19.39
C THR A 237 23.05 16.37 -20.35
N THR A 238 21.75 16.66 -20.35
CA THR A 238 21.12 17.66 -21.23
C THR A 238 21.20 19.08 -20.67
N VAL A 239 20.96 19.26 -19.37
CA VAL A 239 20.91 20.61 -18.77
C VAL A 239 22.30 21.24 -18.65
N PRO A 240 22.45 22.57 -18.79
CA PRO A 240 23.74 23.23 -18.81
C PRO A 240 24.42 23.24 -17.43
N VAL A 241 25.75 23.37 -17.45
CA VAL A 241 26.63 23.36 -16.26
C VAL A 241 26.24 24.39 -15.19
N ALA A 242 25.49 25.44 -15.55
CA ALA A 242 25.02 26.46 -14.62
C ALA A 242 24.03 25.93 -13.56
N VAL A 243 23.20 24.94 -13.91
CA VAL A 243 22.18 24.36 -13.00
C VAL A 243 22.43 22.88 -12.71
N ARG A 244 23.13 22.18 -13.61
CA ARG A 244 23.39 20.74 -13.55
C ARG A 244 23.91 20.24 -12.19
N PRO A 245 24.85 20.94 -11.50
CA PRO A 245 25.40 20.47 -10.23
C PRO A 245 24.36 20.29 -9.11
N HIS A 246 23.14 20.80 -9.26
CA HIS A 246 22.07 20.58 -8.27
C HIS A 246 21.54 19.14 -8.25
N PHE A 247 21.76 18.36 -9.30
CA PHE A 247 21.04 17.11 -9.56
C PHE A 247 21.88 15.84 -9.45
N TYR A 248 23.16 15.95 -9.10
CA TYR A 248 24.04 14.80 -8.89
C TYR A 248 25.12 15.07 -7.84
N SER A 249 25.73 14.01 -7.30
CA SER A 249 26.79 14.13 -6.30
C SER A 249 28.03 14.78 -6.92
N THR A 250 28.42 15.95 -6.40
CA THR A 250 29.68 16.65 -6.79
C THR A 250 30.70 16.65 -5.64
N GLY A 251 30.35 16.05 -4.52
CA GLY A 251 31.13 15.95 -3.29
C GLY A 251 30.41 15.04 -2.30
N CYS A 252 30.94 14.93 -1.07
CA CYS A 252 30.39 14.07 -0.03
C CYS A 252 29.97 14.89 1.18
N GLY A 253 28.80 14.57 1.76
CA GLY A 253 28.32 15.19 2.98
C GLY A 253 27.69 16.58 2.82
N GLY A 254 27.03 17.04 3.88
CA GLY A 254 26.46 18.37 3.98
C GLY A 254 25.33 18.56 2.98
N SER A 255 25.28 19.70 2.29
CA SER A 255 24.20 19.97 1.33
C SER A 255 24.18 19.03 0.12
N GLN A 256 25.25 18.24 -0.10
CA GLN A 256 25.27 17.21 -1.13
C GLN A 256 24.27 16.08 -0.84
N ASP A 257 24.05 15.78 0.45
CA ASP A 257 23.15 14.71 0.89
C ASP A 257 21.68 15.06 0.64
N TYR A 258 21.40 16.32 0.32
CA TYR A 258 20.05 16.83 0.08
C TYR A 258 19.68 16.91 -1.41
N LYS A 259 20.60 16.59 -2.31
CA LYS A 259 20.35 16.59 -3.77
C LYS A 259 19.43 15.48 -4.32
N PRO A 260 19.26 14.31 -3.66
CA PRO A 260 18.28 13.34 -4.12
C PRO A 260 16.90 13.97 -4.27
N ALA A 261 16.13 13.51 -5.26
CA ALA A 261 14.76 13.97 -5.41
C ALA A 261 13.93 13.54 -4.19
N LEU A 262 13.05 14.43 -3.72
CA LEU A 262 12.07 14.07 -2.69
C LEU A 262 11.01 13.13 -3.28
N PRO A 263 10.39 12.27 -2.45
CA PRO A 263 9.24 11.46 -2.88
C PRO A 263 8.11 12.34 -3.42
N PHE A 264 7.35 11.88 -4.40
CA PHE A 264 6.16 12.62 -4.87
C PHE A 264 4.88 11.82 -4.65
N ASP A 265 3.78 12.55 -4.47
CA ASP A 265 2.47 11.97 -4.19
C ASP A 265 1.59 12.00 -5.43
N ILE A 266 0.96 10.87 -5.72
CA ILE A 266 -0.08 10.71 -6.72
C ILE A 266 -1.39 10.41 -6.01
N GLY A 267 -2.40 11.22 -6.30
CA GLY A 267 -3.79 10.97 -5.93
C GLY A 267 -4.63 10.87 -7.19
N TYR A 268 -5.70 10.08 -7.18
CA TYR A 268 -6.65 10.00 -8.29
C TYR A 268 -8.01 9.49 -7.85
N THR A 269 -9.03 9.86 -8.62
CA THR A 269 -10.32 9.19 -8.64
C THR A 269 -10.47 8.46 -9.97
N VAL A 270 -10.79 7.17 -9.93
CA VAL A 270 -11.13 6.40 -11.14
C VAL A 270 -12.60 6.61 -11.50
N ALA A 271 -12.88 6.84 -12.77
CA ALA A 271 -14.24 6.88 -13.25
C ALA A 271 -14.85 5.47 -13.14
N THR A 272 -15.95 5.33 -12.40
CA THR A 272 -16.75 4.10 -12.47
C THR A 272 -17.54 4.12 -13.77
N THR A 273 -17.29 3.14 -14.64
CA THR A 273 -18.20 2.91 -15.77
C THR A 273 -19.56 2.51 -15.18
N PRO A 274 -20.67 3.17 -15.52
CA PRO A 274 -21.99 2.66 -15.18
C PRO A 274 -22.12 1.25 -15.78
N ASP A 275 -22.66 0.31 -15.00
CA ASP A 275 -22.97 -1.04 -15.49
C ASP A 275 -23.81 -0.92 -16.77
N PRO A 276 -23.47 -1.61 -17.87
CA PRO A 276 -24.30 -1.54 -19.07
C PRO A 276 -25.66 -2.15 -18.72
N GLN A 277 -26.72 -1.36 -18.89
CA GLN A 277 -28.09 -1.88 -18.78
C GLN A 277 -28.25 -3.03 -19.80
N PRO A 278 -28.71 -4.22 -19.40
CA PRO A 278 -28.81 -5.34 -20.31
C PRO A 278 -29.82 -5.03 -21.42
N SER A 279 -29.39 -5.15 -22.68
CA SER A 279 -30.29 -5.22 -23.83
C SER A 279 -30.80 -6.65 -23.98
N ALA A 280 -32.09 -6.81 -24.25
CA ALA A 280 -32.83 -8.05 -24.04
C ALA A 280 -32.67 -9.12 -25.15
N THR A 281 -31.50 -9.29 -25.79
CA THR A 281 -31.41 -10.23 -26.93
C THR A 281 -30.10 -10.98 -27.20
N GLU A 282 -29.09 -10.96 -26.32
CA GLU A 282 -27.89 -11.82 -26.46
C GLU A 282 -27.48 -12.51 -25.15
N GLN A 283 -26.84 -13.68 -25.26
CA GLN A 283 -26.29 -14.46 -24.14
C GLN A 283 -24.76 -14.39 -24.15
N ASP A 284 -24.19 -13.81 -23.10
CA ASP A 284 -22.75 -13.88 -22.82
C ASP A 284 -22.42 -15.06 -21.89
N VAL A 285 -21.42 -15.85 -22.28
CA VAL A 285 -20.82 -16.90 -21.44
C VAL A 285 -19.53 -16.35 -20.83
N ARG A 286 -19.51 -16.19 -19.50
CA ARG A 286 -18.37 -15.70 -18.73
C ARG A 286 -17.72 -16.83 -17.94
N VAL A 287 -16.40 -16.98 -18.05
CA VAL A 287 -15.60 -17.83 -17.17
C VAL A 287 -14.58 -16.94 -16.45
N THR A 288 -14.46 -17.11 -15.13
CA THR A 288 -13.47 -16.41 -14.30
C THR A 288 -12.37 -17.40 -13.94
N VAL A 289 -11.13 -17.11 -14.34
CA VAL A 289 -9.93 -17.87 -13.94
C VAL A 289 -9.02 -16.93 -13.15
N PRO A 290 -8.82 -17.10 -11.83
CA PRO A 290 -7.86 -16.30 -11.07
C PRO A 290 -6.44 -16.89 -11.16
N GLN A 291 -5.40 -16.05 -11.35
CA GLN A 291 -4.00 -16.46 -11.26
C GLN A 291 -3.13 -15.49 -10.42
N VAL A 292 -2.53 -16.11 -9.40
CA VAL A 292 -1.41 -15.76 -8.50
C VAL A 292 -1.59 -14.57 -7.53
N VAL A 293 -1.90 -14.96 -6.30
CA VAL A 293 -2.01 -14.16 -5.06
C VAL A 293 -0.64 -13.77 -4.49
N GLN A 294 -0.47 -12.47 -4.19
CA GLN A 294 0.44 -11.98 -3.12
C GLN A 294 0.18 -12.78 -1.83
N PRO A 295 1.15 -13.01 -0.93
CA PRO A 295 0.89 -13.74 0.31
C PRO A 295 -0.14 -12.95 1.12
N GLY A 296 -1.40 -13.38 1.09
CA GLY A 296 -2.44 -12.72 1.87
C GLY A 296 -2.18 -12.87 3.36
N GLU A 297 -3.05 -12.27 4.16
CA GLU A 297 -2.90 -12.17 5.61
C GLU A 297 -4.09 -12.85 6.32
N PHE A 298 -3.84 -13.37 7.53
CA PHE A 298 -4.87 -13.77 8.48
C PHE A 298 -5.01 -12.67 9.53
N VAL A 299 -6.15 -11.99 9.54
CA VAL A 299 -6.47 -10.91 10.48
C VAL A 299 -7.74 -11.29 11.23
N TRP A 300 -7.77 -11.06 12.53
CA TRP A 300 -9.00 -11.18 13.31
C TRP A 300 -9.16 -10.00 14.29
N THR A 301 -10.39 -9.53 14.45
CA THR A 301 -10.75 -8.39 15.32
C THR A 301 -12.06 -8.68 16.05
N ILE A 302 -12.22 -8.13 17.26
CA ILE A 302 -13.50 -8.14 17.97
C ILE A 302 -14.32 -6.96 17.46
N ASP A 303 -15.46 -7.24 16.84
CA ASP A 303 -16.38 -6.27 16.22
C ASP A 303 -17.40 -5.81 17.27
N GLY A 304 -16.92 -5.11 18.30
CA GLY A 304 -17.73 -4.59 19.41
C GLY A 304 -17.10 -3.34 20.05
N THR A 305 -17.92 -2.33 20.36
CA THR A 305 -17.44 -1.03 20.87
C THR A 305 -17.20 -0.99 22.39
N ASN A 306 -17.54 -2.07 23.12
CA ASN A 306 -17.37 -2.16 24.58
C ASN A 306 -16.77 -3.52 24.96
N GLY A 307 -15.81 -3.54 25.90
CA GLY A 307 -15.14 -4.75 26.38
C GLY A 307 -15.96 -5.65 27.33
N LEU A 308 -17.27 -5.39 27.49
CA LEU A 308 -18.16 -6.13 28.39
C LEU A 308 -19.22 -6.89 27.59
N VAL A 309 -19.31 -8.21 27.82
CA VAL A 309 -20.43 -9.05 27.37
C VAL A 309 -21.40 -9.19 28.54
N ASP A 310 -22.50 -8.45 28.52
CA ASP A 310 -23.54 -8.47 29.56
C ASP A 310 -24.60 -9.55 29.23
N LEU A 311 -24.81 -10.49 30.15
CA LEU A 311 -25.80 -11.57 30.03
C LEU A 311 -27.17 -11.20 30.63
N GLY A 312 -27.32 -9.99 31.18
CA GLY A 312 -28.51 -9.57 31.90
C GLY A 312 -28.68 -10.24 33.26
N THR A 313 -29.88 -10.09 33.86
CA THR A 313 -30.21 -10.69 35.17
C THR A 313 -30.68 -12.13 35.00
N ALA A 314 -30.04 -13.07 35.68
CA ALA A 314 -30.43 -14.47 35.66
C ALA A 314 -31.83 -14.69 36.29
N VAL A 315 -32.64 -15.55 35.68
CA VAL A 315 -33.99 -15.90 36.13
C VAL A 315 -33.97 -17.27 36.82
N ALA A 316 -34.72 -17.42 37.91
CA ALA A 316 -34.84 -18.71 38.61
C ALA A 316 -35.59 -19.74 37.75
N ALA A 317 -35.00 -20.93 37.59
CA ALA A 317 -35.53 -22.05 36.81
C ALA A 317 -35.66 -23.32 37.66
N GLY A 318 -36.12 -23.18 38.90
CA GLY A 318 -36.28 -24.29 39.86
C GLY A 318 -34.98 -24.61 40.60
N ASP A 319 -34.16 -25.50 40.04
CA ASP A 319 -32.92 -26.00 40.65
C ASP A 319 -31.66 -25.21 40.27
N HIS A 320 -31.77 -24.24 39.35
CA HIS A 320 -30.70 -23.35 38.93
C HIS A 320 -31.20 -21.94 38.57
N TYR A 321 -30.26 -21.01 38.42
CA TYR A 321 -30.49 -19.72 37.76
C TYR A 321 -30.02 -19.78 36.30
N GLN A 322 -30.80 -19.20 35.39
CA GLN A 322 -30.53 -19.18 33.96
C GLN A 322 -30.35 -17.75 33.43
N ALA A 323 -29.29 -17.53 32.65
CA ALA A 323 -29.09 -16.29 31.88
C ALA A 323 -28.68 -16.61 30.44
N THR A 324 -29.00 -15.71 29.50
CA THR A 324 -28.65 -15.84 28.08
C THR A 324 -28.16 -14.51 27.52
N GLY A 325 -27.19 -14.54 26.63
CA GLY A 325 -26.68 -13.35 25.92
C GLY A 325 -25.92 -13.74 24.66
N SER A 326 -25.17 -12.83 24.06
CA SER A 326 -24.29 -13.15 22.93
C SER A 326 -22.94 -12.49 23.11
N ILE A 327 -21.86 -13.12 22.65
CA ILE A 327 -20.54 -12.47 22.62
C ILE A 327 -20.54 -11.30 21.64
N ASN A 328 -19.59 -10.38 21.82
CA ASN A 328 -19.21 -9.48 20.74
C ASN A 328 -18.73 -10.33 19.55
N PRO A 329 -19.25 -10.09 18.34
CA PRO A 329 -18.82 -10.83 17.17
C PRO A 329 -17.31 -10.65 16.91
N VAL A 330 -16.69 -11.65 16.29
CA VAL A 330 -15.28 -11.68 15.92
C VAL A 330 -15.20 -11.75 14.41
N ARG A 331 -14.69 -10.70 13.78
CA ARG A 331 -14.44 -10.69 12.34
C ARG A 331 -13.11 -11.36 12.07
N VAL A 332 -13.11 -12.38 11.22
CA VAL A 332 -11.91 -13.06 10.73
C VAL A 332 -11.83 -12.83 9.23
N THR A 333 -10.67 -12.41 8.73
CA THR A 333 -10.38 -12.26 7.31
C THR A 333 -9.12 -13.07 7.00
N ASP A 334 -9.25 -14.10 6.17
CA ASP A 334 -8.11 -14.88 5.66
C ASP A 334 -8.01 -14.73 4.14
N THR A 335 -6.91 -14.14 3.69
CA THR A 335 -6.57 -13.98 2.28
C THR A 335 -5.32 -14.75 1.88
N ARG A 336 -4.71 -15.50 2.82
CA ARG A 336 -3.41 -16.17 2.66
C ARG A 336 -3.37 -17.08 1.45
N ALA A 337 -2.24 -17.07 0.75
CA ALA A 337 -1.97 -18.01 -0.32
C ALA A 337 -1.94 -19.45 0.25
N GLY A 338 -2.57 -20.40 -0.45
CA GLY A 338 -2.71 -21.78 0.02
C GLY A 338 -3.78 -22.02 1.08
N ALA A 339 -4.52 -20.99 1.51
CA ALA A 339 -5.65 -21.07 2.44
C ALA A 339 -5.41 -22.08 3.60
N PRO A 340 -4.32 -21.93 4.37
CA PRO A 340 -4.00 -22.85 5.45
C PRO A 340 -5.13 -22.86 6.49
N ALA A 341 -5.30 -24.00 7.16
CA ALA A 341 -6.33 -24.15 8.17
C ALA A 341 -6.11 -23.16 9.33
N TRP A 342 -7.19 -22.61 9.87
CA TRP A 342 -7.15 -21.75 11.05
C TRP A 342 -8.31 -22.09 12.00
N SER A 343 -8.16 -21.72 13.26
CA SER A 343 -9.21 -21.86 14.27
C SER A 343 -9.17 -20.73 15.29
N VAL A 344 -10.34 -20.21 15.65
CA VAL A 344 -10.54 -19.33 16.81
C VAL A 344 -11.23 -20.13 17.90
N SER A 345 -10.70 -20.09 19.10
CA SER A 345 -11.23 -20.76 20.29
C SER A 345 -11.42 -19.77 21.43
N ALA A 346 -12.24 -20.13 22.41
CA ALA A 346 -12.39 -19.36 23.63
C ALA A 346 -12.47 -20.24 24.88
N GLN A 347 -12.09 -19.67 26.02
CA GLN A 347 -12.26 -20.27 27.35
C GLN A 347 -12.61 -19.17 28.37
N VAL A 348 -13.40 -19.51 29.39
CA VAL A 348 -13.83 -18.58 30.43
C VAL A 348 -13.11 -18.85 31.77
N SER A 349 -12.78 -17.78 32.50
CA SER A 349 -12.33 -17.88 33.89
C SER A 349 -13.46 -18.30 34.82
N ASP A 350 -13.14 -18.51 36.11
CA ASP A 350 -14.19 -18.56 37.13
C ASP A 350 -14.88 -17.21 37.25
N PHE A 351 -16.16 -17.25 37.61
CA PHE A 351 -16.96 -16.08 37.92
C PHE A 351 -16.74 -15.69 39.37
N ALA A 352 -16.44 -14.43 39.66
CA ALA A 352 -16.12 -13.96 41.00
C ALA A 352 -16.91 -12.71 41.38
N ALA A 353 -17.32 -12.64 42.65
CA ALA A 353 -18.00 -11.49 43.26
C ALA A 353 -17.63 -11.39 44.75
N ASN A 354 -17.07 -10.26 45.20
CA ASN A 354 -16.89 -9.93 46.63
C ASN A 354 -16.33 -11.07 47.51
N GLY A 355 -15.32 -11.81 47.02
CA GLY A 355 -14.68 -12.92 47.75
C GLY A 355 -15.39 -14.27 47.64
N THR A 356 -16.50 -14.33 46.92
CA THR A 356 -17.19 -15.57 46.51
C THR A 356 -16.95 -15.85 45.03
N SER A 357 -16.97 -17.11 44.62
CA SER A 357 -16.78 -17.49 43.21
C SER A 357 -17.54 -18.77 42.87
N PHE A 358 -17.81 -18.94 41.58
CA PHE A 358 -18.30 -20.19 41.03
C PHE A 358 -17.57 -20.57 39.75
N ASP A 359 -17.55 -21.87 39.48
CA ASP A 359 -16.76 -22.43 38.39
C ASP A 359 -17.25 -21.97 37.02
N GLY A 360 -16.34 -21.53 36.16
CA GLY A 360 -16.61 -21.14 34.77
C GLY A 360 -17.30 -22.22 33.93
N LYS A 361 -17.29 -23.49 34.38
CA LYS A 361 -17.96 -24.60 33.70
C LYS A 361 -19.46 -24.39 33.48
N TYR A 362 -20.09 -23.53 34.29
CA TYR A 362 -21.52 -23.27 34.20
C TYR A 362 -21.91 -22.42 32.99
N LEU A 363 -20.94 -21.86 32.25
CA LEU A 363 -21.17 -21.17 30.99
C LEU A 363 -21.00 -22.13 29.81
N GLY A 364 -22.01 -22.20 28.96
CA GLY A 364 -22.00 -22.84 27.64
C GLY A 364 -22.28 -21.83 26.53
N TRP A 365 -22.19 -22.29 25.29
CA TRP A 365 -22.48 -21.45 24.12
C TRP A 365 -22.96 -22.24 22.90
N THR A 366 -23.51 -21.53 21.93
CA THR A 366 -23.80 -22.02 20.58
C THR A 366 -23.14 -21.10 19.56
N PRO A 367 -21.99 -21.49 18.97
CA PRO A 367 -21.32 -20.70 17.95
C PRO A 367 -22.14 -20.54 16.67
N LYS A 368 -21.91 -19.42 15.97
CA LYS A 368 -22.51 -19.08 14.68
C LYS A 368 -21.50 -18.38 13.77
N ALA A 369 -21.65 -18.59 12.47
CA ALA A 369 -20.86 -17.93 11.44
C ALA A 369 -21.81 -17.21 10.47
N THR A 370 -21.69 -15.90 10.39
CA THR A 370 -22.48 -15.03 9.50
C THR A 370 -21.53 -14.23 8.60
N GLU A 371 -22.06 -13.55 7.57
CA GLU A 371 -21.23 -12.80 6.59
C GLU A 371 -20.08 -13.65 6.02
N ASN A 372 -20.31 -14.96 5.87
CA ASN A 372 -19.27 -15.95 5.69
C ASN A 372 -18.90 -16.15 4.22
N THR A 373 -18.08 -15.24 3.72
CA THR A 373 -17.44 -15.35 2.41
C THR A 373 -16.17 -16.21 2.45
N GLY A 374 -15.60 -16.41 3.65
CA GLY A 374 -14.38 -17.18 3.91
C GLY A 374 -14.55 -18.70 4.11
N GLY A 375 -15.76 -19.25 3.90
CA GLY A 375 -15.99 -20.70 4.00
C GLY A 375 -15.73 -21.32 5.39
N ALA A 376 -15.78 -20.51 6.45
CA ALA A 376 -15.58 -21.00 7.81
C ALA A 376 -16.76 -21.86 8.30
N VAL A 377 -16.53 -22.69 9.30
CA VAL A 377 -17.55 -23.49 9.98
C VAL A 377 -17.61 -23.05 11.44
N ALA A 378 -18.81 -22.85 11.95
CA ALA A 378 -19.02 -22.58 13.37
C ALA A 378 -18.63 -23.80 14.21
N GLY A 379 -18.04 -23.57 15.38
CA GLY A 379 -17.73 -24.65 16.31
C GLY A 379 -18.98 -25.36 16.84
N ALA A 380 -18.78 -26.54 17.43
CA ALA A 380 -19.87 -27.28 18.06
C ALA A 380 -20.45 -26.51 19.26
N ALA A 381 -21.77 -26.63 19.46
CA ALA A 381 -22.42 -26.13 20.66
C ALA A 381 -21.86 -26.84 21.90
N VAL A 382 -21.61 -26.08 22.97
CA VAL A 382 -21.13 -26.57 24.26
C VAL A 382 -22.20 -26.26 25.29
N ALA A 383 -22.79 -27.31 25.88
CA ALA A 383 -23.78 -27.14 26.93
C ALA A 383 -23.14 -26.61 28.22
N PRO A 384 -23.87 -25.83 29.04
CA PRO A 384 -23.49 -25.51 30.41
C PRO A 384 -23.20 -26.77 31.24
N GLY A 385 -22.09 -26.77 31.99
CA GLY A 385 -21.65 -27.88 32.85
C GLY A 385 -22.42 -28.05 34.16
N PHE A 386 -23.69 -27.64 34.19
CA PHE A 386 -24.58 -27.81 35.35
C PHE A 386 -24.97 -29.28 35.54
N ASP A 387 -25.43 -29.90 34.46
CA ASP A 387 -25.89 -31.30 34.45
C ASP A 387 -24.69 -32.26 34.38
N ASP A 388 -23.77 -32.02 33.43
CA ASP A 388 -22.51 -32.75 33.23
C ASP A 388 -21.55 -31.92 32.33
N GLY A 389 -20.26 -32.24 32.34
CA GLY A 389 -19.24 -31.64 31.48
C GLY A 389 -18.56 -30.39 32.05
N SER A 390 -17.68 -29.80 31.24
CA SER A 390 -16.80 -28.70 31.66
C SER A 390 -17.22 -27.31 31.18
N GLY A 391 -18.32 -27.19 30.42
CA GLY A 391 -18.69 -25.95 29.73
C GLY A 391 -17.48 -25.28 29.04
N LEU A 392 -17.43 -23.95 29.12
CA LEU A 392 -16.33 -23.14 28.58
C LEU A 392 -15.11 -23.01 29.52
N LYS A 393 -15.06 -23.75 30.63
CA LYS A 393 -13.85 -23.80 31.48
C LYS A 393 -12.67 -24.46 30.75
N ARG A 394 -12.97 -25.29 29.76
CA ARG A 394 -12.01 -25.84 28.79
C ARG A 394 -12.13 -25.04 27.48
N PRO A 395 -11.02 -24.84 26.74
CA PRO A 395 -11.07 -24.24 25.41
C PRO A 395 -12.06 -24.95 24.49
N ALA A 396 -12.96 -24.18 23.88
CA ALA A 396 -13.88 -24.64 22.85
C ALA A 396 -13.71 -23.80 21.58
N THR A 397 -13.89 -24.43 20.41
CA THR A 397 -13.77 -23.73 19.13
C THR A 397 -14.98 -22.83 18.90
N LEU A 398 -14.75 -21.56 18.57
CA LEU A 398 -15.76 -20.61 18.13
C LEU A 398 -16.04 -20.80 16.63
N GLY A 399 -14.98 -20.89 15.84
CA GLY A 399 -15.07 -21.18 14.41
C GLY A 399 -13.72 -21.53 13.83
N SER A 400 -13.72 -22.23 12.71
CA SER A 400 -12.51 -22.65 12.02
C SER A 400 -12.74 -22.69 10.51
N ALA A 401 -11.66 -22.68 9.75
CA ALA A 401 -11.70 -23.06 8.35
C ALA A 401 -10.62 -24.12 8.08
N ALA A 402 -10.95 -25.08 7.22
CA ALA A 402 -10.03 -26.13 6.83
C ALA A 402 -8.95 -25.60 5.86
N LEU A 403 -7.98 -26.46 5.55
CA LEU A 403 -7.09 -26.23 4.41
C LEU A 403 -7.94 -26.07 3.13
N ASP A 404 -7.50 -25.18 2.24
CA ASP A 404 -8.16 -24.88 0.96
C ASP A 404 -9.56 -24.23 1.10
N HIS A 405 -9.83 -23.57 2.22
CA HIS A 405 -11.06 -22.80 2.39
C HIS A 405 -11.15 -21.60 1.41
N ALA A 406 -12.37 -21.08 1.22
CA ALA A 406 -12.59 -19.89 0.41
C ALA A 406 -11.90 -18.68 1.06
N LYS A 407 -11.18 -17.87 0.28
CA LYS A 407 -10.60 -16.63 0.79
C LYS A 407 -11.70 -15.60 1.00
N GLY A 408 -11.65 -14.88 2.12
CA GLY A 408 -12.67 -13.89 2.44
C GLY A 408 -12.78 -13.66 3.93
N SER A 409 -13.92 -13.14 4.33
CA SER A 409 -14.22 -12.81 5.72
C SER A 409 -15.34 -13.66 6.27
N VAL A 410 -15.36 -13.82 7.58
CA VAL A 410 -16.48 -14.36 8.36
C VAL A 410 -16.65 -13.56 9.63
N LEU A 411 -17.91 -13.37 10.03
CA LEU A 411 -18.26 -12.83 11.33
C LEU A 411 -18.67 -14.00 12.25
N LEU A 412 -17.80 -14.36 13.18
CA LEU A 412 -18.05 -15.39 14.18
C LEU A 412 -18.77 -14.80 15.39
N GLY A 413 -19.85 -15.42 15.82
CA GLY A 413 -20.54 -15.07 17.06
C GLY A 413 -20.86 -16.33 17.86
N ALA A 414 -21.43 -16.15 19.05
CA ALA A 414 -21.96 -17.24 19.83
C ALA A 414 -23.07 -16.74 20.76
N ASP A 415 -24.12 -17.53 20.89
CA ASP A 415 -25.16 -17.30 21.90
C ASP A 415 -24.74 -18.01 23.18
N LEU A 416 -24.65 -17.26 24.28
CA LEU A 416 -24.20 -17.70 25.59
C LEU A 416 -25.38 -18.22 26.41
N SER A 417 -25.15 -19.30 27.14
CA SER A 417 -26.11 -19.86 28.10
C SER A 417 -25.40 -20.13 29.41
N LEU A 418 -25.91 -19.57 30.51
CA LEU A 418 -25.36 -19.75 31.84
C LEU A 418 -26.38 -20.49 32.71
N LYS A 419 -25.98 -21.58 33.36
CA LYS A 419 -26.78 -22.33 34.34
C LYS A 419 -26.02 -22.48 35.66
N VAL A 420 -26.42 -21.75 36.70
CA VAL A 420 -25.68 -21.71 37.98
C VAL A 420 -26.50 -22.36 39.10
N PRO A 421 -25.90 -23.20 39.96
CA PRO A 421 -26.60 -23.76 41.12
C PRO A 421 -27.14 -22.69 42.07
N VAL A 422 -28.31 -22.94 42.64
CA VAL A 422 -28.95 -22.03 43.62
C VAL A 422 -28.11 -21.80 44.89
N SER A 423 -27.13 -22.67 45.17
CA SER A 423 -26.20 -22.55 46.32
C SER A 423 -25.14 -21.45 46.18
N VAL A 424 -24.97 -20.88 44.99
CA VAL A 424 -23.93 -19.87 44.71
C VAL A 424 -24.25 -18.51 45.36
N GLY A 425 -25.51 -18.25 45.73
CA GLY A 425 -25.93 -17.00 46.35
C GLY A 425 -26.06 -15.84 45.35
N SER A 426 -26.91 -14.86 45.67
CA SER A 426 -27.18 -13.72 44.79
C SER A 426 -26.02 -12.70 44.78
N GLY A 427 -25.74 -12.15 43.60
CA GLY A 427 -24.69 -11.14 43.41
C GLY A 427 -24.39 -10.91 41.94
N THR A 428 -23.61 -9.87 41.64
CA THR A 428 -23.05 -9.62 40.31
C THR A 428 -21.67 -10.26 40.24
N TYR A 429 -21.49 -11.23 39.35
CA TYR A 429 -20.24 -11.97 39.19
C TYR A 429 -19.61 -11.67 37.84
N ASP A 430 -18.31 -11.39 37.84
CA ASP A 430 -17.54 -11.09 36.64
C ASP A 430 -16.65 -12.27 36.27
N ALA A 431 -16.47 -12.50 34.96
CA ALA A 431 -15.52 -13.46 34.41
C ALA A 431 -14.89 -12.93 33.12
N THR A 432 -13.70 -13.43 32.79
CA THR A 432 -12.99 -13.09 31.56
C THR A 432 -13.14 -14.22 30.55
N LEU A 433 -13.66 -13.90 29.36
CA LEU A 433 -13.64 -14.80 28.20
C LEU A 433 -12.38 -14.51 27.36
N THR A 434 -11.45 -15.45 27.35
CA THR A 434 -10.19 -15.35 26.59
C THR A 434 -10.37 -15.99 25.22
N LEU A 435 -10.13 -15.23 24.14
CA LEU A 435 -10.09 -15.75 22.78
C LEU A 435 -8.65 -16.08 22.35
N THR A 436 -8.48 -17.14 21.56
CA THR A 436 -7.18 -17.55 21.01
C THR A 436 -7.35 -17.98 19.57
N ALA A 437 -6.57 -17.35 18.68
CA ALA A 437 -6.49 -17.72 17.28
C ALA A 437 -5.22 -18.53 16.99
N LEU A 438 -5.37 -19.58 16.19
CA LEU A 438 -4.28 -20.37 15.61
C LEU A 438 -4.42 -20.28 14.08
N SER A 439 -3.34 -19.92 13.40
CA SER A 439 -3.34 -19.64 11.95
C SER A 439 -2.10 -20.18 11.27
#